data_AF-R5ZWR8-F1
#
_entry.id   AF-R5ZWR8-F1
#
_cell.length_a   1.000
_cell.length_b   1.000
_cell.length_c   1.000
_cell.angle_alpha   90.00
_cell.angle_beta   90.00
_cell.angle_gamma   90.00
#
_symmetry.space_group_name_H-M   'P 1'
#
loop_
_entity.id
_entity.type
_entity.pdbx_description
1 polymer ?
#
loop_
_entity_poly.entity_id
_entity_poly.type
_entity_poly.pdbx_seq_one_letter_code
_entity_poly.pdbx_strand_id
1 'polypeptide(L)'
;MKRLTSNKNTSDMSMIELAHNSCYIDNKRNARYRDYNLDIDSRQLARSLMKDICNVDLTDLSDEEFEEYMGSMLSVEIDSTVGLLALFYRNLWAIADLREKLKEYEDLEEQGRLVKLPCKIGDDVYFVPSQVNYKLNILNRHSENNKVYHQKVENFVLTRRGWYLECDQNVKYGTGHILTDRFFNETWFLTKSEAEAKLKELRGKNE
;
A
#
# COMPACT_ATOMS: atom_id res chain seq x y z
N MET A 1 2.56 -7.98 6.61
CA MET A 1 2.80 -7.06 7.76
C MET A 1 2.10 -7.64 8.99
N LYS A 2 2.44 -7.30 10.25
CA LYS A 2 1.59 -7.71 11.39
C LYS A 2 0.36 -6.81 11.39
N ARG A 3 -0.85 -7.40 11.42
CA ARG A 3 -2.11 -6.67 11.43
C ARG A 3 -2.19 -5.68 12.60
N LEU A 4 -2.56 -4.43 12.30
CA LEU A 4 -2.72 -3.32 13.23
C LEU A 4 -4.19 -3.04 13.54
N THR A 5 -5.08 -3.22 12.57
CA THR A 5 -6.52 -2.99 12.78
C THR A 5 -7.17 -4.14 13.53
N SER A 6 -8.05 -3.81 14.46
CA SER A 6 -8.67 -4.78 15.36
C SER A 6 -10.06 -4.35 15.82
N ASN A 7 -10.96 -5.33 15.92
CA ASN A 7 -12.28 -5.19 16.51
C ASN A 7 -12.36 -5.75 17.94
N LYS A 8 -11.21 -5.96 18.61
CA LYS A 8 -11.16 -6.31 20.03
C LYS A 8 -11.95 -5.30 20.87
N ASN A 9 -12.32 -5.71 22.09
CA ASN A 9 -12.75 -4.76 23.10
C ASN A 9 -11.59 -3.83 23.44
N THR A 10 -11.87 -2.55 23.66
CA THR A 10 -10.86 -1.54 24.02
C THR A 10 -10.22 -1.83 25.36
N SER A 11 -10.90 -2.52 26.29
CA SER A 11 -10.33 -3.01 27.56
C SER A 11 -9.11 -3.91 27.38
N ASP A 12 -9.03 -4.61 26.24
CA ASP A 12 -8.00 -5.59 25.94
C ASP A 12 -6.91 -5.02 25.03
N MET A 13 -7.02 -3.74 24.66
CA MET A 13 -6.06 -3.06 23.80
C MET A 13 -4.98 -2.36 24.62
N SER A 14 -3.74 -2.49 24.17
CA SER A 14 -2.66 -1.60 24.58
C SER A 14 -2.88 -0.18 24.03
N MET A 15 -2.16 0.81 24.59
CA MET A 15 -2.16 2.18 24.06
C MET A 15 -1.79 2.27 22.57
N ILE A 16 -0.90 1.39 22.09
CA ILE A 16 -0.49 1.34 20.67
C ILE A 16 -1.61 0.75 19.81
N GLU A 17 -2.32 -0.27 20.29
CA GLU A 17 -3.49 -0.82 19.60
C GLU A 17 -4.60 0.23 19.53
N LEU A 18 -4.87 0.95 20.63
CA LEU A 18 -5.84 2.05 20.64
C LEU A 18 -5.47 3.16 19.66
N ALA A 19 -4.20 3.55 19.55
CA ALA A 19 -3.79 4.59 18.60
C ALA A 19 -4.20 4.29 17.14
N HIS A 20 -4.33 3.01 16.77
CA HIS A 20 -4.77 2.57 15.45
C HIS A 20 -6.28 2.25 15.38
N ASN A 21 -6.96 2.15 16.52
CA ASN A 21 -8.30 1.57 16.64
C ASN A 21 -9.30 2.42 17.43
N SER A 22 -8.88 3.59 17.92
CA SER A 22 -9.68 4.51 18.73
C SER A 22 -10.74 5.24 17.92
N CYS A 23 -10.60 5.31 16.60
CA CYS A 23 -11.65 5.83 15.74
C CYS A 23 -12.00 4.82 14.65
N TYR A 24 -13.28 4.74 14.27
CA TYR A 24 -13.75 3.85 13.21
C TYR A 24 -15.02 4.40 12.57
N ILE A 25 -15.35 3.90 11.38
CA ILE A 25 -16.60 4.28 10.69
C ILE A 25 -17.68 3.24 11.01
N ASP A 26 -18.84 3.71 11.47
CA ASP A 26 -19.98 2.84 11.74
C ASP A 26 -20.79 2.49 10.48
N ASN A 27 -21.83 1.68 10.65
CA ASN A 27 -22.69 1.25 9.55
C ASN A 27 -23.51 2.39 8.91
N LYS A 28 -23.66 3.53 9.59
CA LYS A 28 -24.32 4.74 9.09
C LYS A 28 -23.33 5.71 8.44
N ARG A 29 -22.06 5.31 8.31
CA ARG A 29 -20.94 6.13 7.80
C ARG A 29 -20.57 7.31 8.69
N ASN A 30 -20.84 7.23 9.99
CA ASN A 30 -20.37 8.21 10.96
C ASN A 30 -19.01 7.80 11.52
N ALA A 31 -18.12 8.78 11.72
CA ALA A 31 -16.94 8.57 12.53
C ALA A 31 -17.33 8.44 14.01
N ARG A 32 -16.86 7.36 14.63
CA ARG A 32 -16.99 7.10 16.06
C ARG A 32 -15.63 7.17 16.72
N TYR A 33 -15.62 7.59 17.97
CA TYR A 33 -14.46 7.52 18.85
C TYR A 33 -14.74 6.51 19.96
N ARG A 34 -13.73 5.71 20.31
CA ARG A 34 -13.77 4.77 21.41
C ARG A 34 -12.44 4.71 22.16
N ASP A 35 -12.54 4.50 23.46
CA ASP A 35 -11.44 4.19 24.37
C ASP A 35 -11.90 3.16 25.42
N TYR A 36 -11.17 3.04 26.53
CA TYR A 36 -11.47 2.05 27.57
C TYR A 36 -12.86 2.16 28.18
N ASN A 37 -13.46 3.36 28.21
CA ASN A 37 -14.72 3.61 28.92
C ASN A 37 -15.80 4.24 28.04
N LEU A 38 -15.44 4.74 26.87
CA LEU A 38 -16.32 5.49 25.99
C LEU A 38 -16.36 4.85 24.61
N ASP A 39 -17.55 4.83 24.00
CA ASP A 39 -17.76 4.59 22.58
C ASP A 39 -18.91 5.49 22.13
N ILE A 40 -18.59 6.53 21.35
CA ILE A 40 -19.51 7.63 21.05
C ILE A 40 -19.35 8.10 19.61
N ASP A 41 -20.42 8.68 19.06
CA ASP A 41 -20.35 9.42 17.81
C ASP A 41 -19.40 10.63 17.95
N SER A 42 -18.53 10.84 16.96
CA SER A 42 -17.52 11.91 17.01
C SER A 42 -18.13 13.31 17.05
N ARG A 43 -19.30 13.54 16.42
CA ARG A 43 -20.01 14.81 16.51
C ARG A 43 -20.53 15.03 17.92
N GLN A 44 -21.12 13.99 18.51
CA GLN A 44 -21.62 14.07 19.90
C GLN A 44 -20.49 14.36 20.89
N LEU A 45 -19.33 13.69 20.74
CA LEU A 45 -18.14 13.97 21.55
C LEU A 45 -17.66 15.42 21.36
N ALA A 46 -17.60 15.89 20.12
CA ALA A 46 -17.15 17.24 19.84
C ALA A 46 -18.13 18.28 20.42
N ARG A 47 -19.45 18.09 20.30
CA ARG A 47 -20.47 18.95 20.90
C ARG A 47 -20.36 18.99 22.43
N SER A 48 -20.19 17.84 23.09
CA SER A 48 -20.05 17.80 24.55
C SER A 48 -18.78 18.54 25.00
N LEU A 49 -17.65 18.32 24.34
CA LEU A 49 -16.41 19.03 24.65
C LEU A 49 -16.51 20.54 24.38
N MET A 50 -17.22 20.95 23.33
CA MET A 50 -17.46 22.37 23.03
C MET A 50 -18.26 23.07 24.13
N LYS A 51 -19.28 22.38 24.65
CA LYS A 51 -20.08 22.88 25.78
C LYS A 51 -19.26 22.93 27.06
N ASP A 52 -18.57 21.84 27.39
CA ASP A 52 -17.90 21.69 28.68
C ASP A 52 -16.62 22.53 28.80
N ILE A 53 -15.86 22.68 27.71
CA ILE A 53 -14.55 23.36 27.73
C ILE A 53 -14.66 24.80 27.23
N CYS A 54 -15.44 25.05 26.19
CA CYS A 54 -15.55 26.37 25.57
C CYS A 54 -16.80 27.15 25.99
N ASN A 55 -17.73 26.54 26.73
CA ASN A 55 -19.03 27.11 27.05
C ASN A 55 -19.82 27.54 25.79
N VAL A 56 -19.64 26.79 24.69
CA VAL A 56 -20.36 26.97 23.43
C VAL A 56 -21.36 25.84 23.29
N ASP A 57 -22.65 26.14 23.47
CA ASP A 57 -23.70 25.16 23.31
C ASP A 57 -24.11 25.03 21.84
N LEU A 58 -23.88 23.85 21.27
CA LEU A 58 -24.18 23.54 19.88
C LEU A 58 -25.27 22.48 19.77
N THR A 59 -26.00 22.13 20.83
CA THR A 59 -26.98 21.03 20.78
C THR A 59 -28.13 21.27 19.80
N ASP A 60 -28.45 22.54 19.52
CA ASP A 60 -29.57 22.92 18.67
C ASP A 60 -29.23 22.88 17.17
N LEU A 61 -27.94 22.82 16.81
CA LEU A 61 -27.51 22.72 15.43
C LEU A 61 -27.74 21.30 14.89
N SER A 62 -28.27 21.21 13.67
CA SER A 62 -28.24 19.97 12.88
C SER A 62 -26.80 19.47 12.66
N ASP A 63 -26.64 18.25 12.16
CA ASP A 63 -25.31 17.70 11.86
C ASP A 63 -24.62 18.47 10.72
N GLU A 64 -25.37 18.93 9.73
CA GLU A 64 -24.86 19.73 8.61
C GLU A 64 -24.39 21.12 9.09
N GLU A 65 -25.22 21.83 9.87
CA GLU A 65 -24.87 23.14 10.44
C GLU A 65 -23.67 23.04 11.38
N PHE A 66 -23.59 21.95 12.15
CA PHE A 66 -22.43 21.69 13.01
C PHE A 66 -21.15 21.47 12.19
N GLU A 67 -21.21 20.68 11.13
CA GLU A 67 -20.03 20.45 10.27
C GLU A 67 -19.58 21.72 9.57
N GLU A 68 -20.52 22.55 9.09
CA GLU A 68 -20.22 23.87 8.52
C GLU A 68 -19.55 24.78 9.57
N TYR A 69 -20.11 24.83 10.78
CA TYR A 69 -19.52 25.58 11.89
C TYR A 69 -18.09 25.12 12.17
N MET A 70 -17.86 23.81 12.35
CA MET A 70 -16.53 23.26 12.61
C MET A 70 -15.55 23.55 11.47
N GLY A 71 -16.00 23.47 10.21
CA GLY A 71 -15.22 23.84 9.03
C GLY A 71 -14.81 25.32 9.03
N SER A 72 -15.72 26.22 9.43
CA SER A 72 -15.42 27.65 9.54
C SER A 72 -14.35 27.95 10.61
N MET A 73 -14.43 27.27 11.77
CA MET A 73 -13.49 27.45 12.87
C MET A 73 -12.06 27.03 12.51
N LEU A 74 -11.91 26.03 11.63
CA LEU A 74 -10.61 25.63 11.09
C LEU A 74 -9.94 26.72 10.24
N SER A 75 -10.71 27.65 9.67
CA SER A 75 -10.20 28.71 8.78
C SER A 75 -9.91 30.01 9.51
N VAL A 76 -10.60 30.27 10.62
CA VAL A 76 -10.63 31.59 11.26
C VAL A 76 -9.97 31.61 12.64
N GLU A 77 -9.96 30.49 13.38
CA GLU A 77 -9.63 30.52 14.82
C GLU A 77 -8.73 29.37 15.29
N ILE A 78 -7.77 28.89 14.48
CA ILE A 78 -6.94 27.72 14.82
C ILE A 78 -6.09 27.89 16.10
N ASP A 79 -5.86 29.11 16.55
CA ASP A 79 -5.16 29.48 17.78
C ASP A 79 -6.08 29.59 19.02
N SER A 80 -7.39 29.42 18.85
CA SER A 80 -8.37 29.39 19.93
C SER A 80 -8.67 27.96 20.42
N THR A 81 -9.22 27.84 21.63
CA THR A 81 -9.70 26.54 22.14
C THR A 81 -10.79 25.93 21.26
N VAL A 82 -11.67 26.76 20.68
CA VAL A 82 -12.73 26.31 19.75
C VAL A 82 -12.11 25.75 18.47
N GLY A 83 -11.18 26.47 17.85
CA GLY A 83 -10.48 26.00 16.65
C GLY A 83 -9.62 24.77 16.90
N LEU A 84 -8.99 24.65 18.08
CA LEU A 84 -8.27 23.43 18.48
C LEU A 84 -9.21 22.23 18.63
N LEU A 85 -10.42 22.42 19.16
CA LEU A 85 -11.41 21.34 19.22
C LEU A 85 -12.01 21.03 17.84
N ALA A 86 -12.13 22.03 16.95
CA ALA A 86 -12.47 21.79 15.54
C ALA A 86 -11.41 20.95 14.83
N LEU A 87 -10.13 21.25 15.08
CA LEU A 87 -8.99 20.45 14.62
C LEU A 87 -9.03 19.03 15.18
N PHE A 88 -9.34 18.87 16.48
CA PHE A 88 -9.51 17.58 17.12
C PHE A 88 -10.63 16.76 16.47
N TYR A 89 -11.82 17.34 16.31
CA TYR A 89 -12.97 16.69 15.65
C TYR A 89 -12.62 16.23 14.23
N ARG A 90 -11.97 17.09 13.44
CA ARG A 90 -11.50 16.73 12.09
C ARG A 90 -10.50 15.57 12.13
N ASN A 91 -9.62 15.51 13.15
CA ASN A 91 -8.68 14.40 13.30
C ASN A 91 -9.38 13.09 13.68
N LEU A 92 -10.49 13.11 14.42
CA LEU A 92 -11.28 11.90 14.68
C LEU A 92 -11.77 11.26 13.37
N TRP A 93 -12.29 12.08 12.46
CA TRP A 93 -12.67 11.65 11.11
C TRP A 93 -11.49 11.09 10.31
N ALA A 94 -10.36 11.79 10.32
CA ALA A 94 -9.18 11.36 9.60
C ALA A 94 -8.69 9.99 10.09
N ILE A 95 -8.63 9.76 11.40
CA ILE A 95 -8.21 8.47 11.98
C ILE A 95 -9.23 7.38 11.64
N ALA A 96 -10.53 7.67 11.71
CA ALA A 96 -11.57 6.71 11.38
C ALA A 96 -11.46 6.22 9.92
N ASP A 97 -11.33 7.14 8.96
CA ASP A 97 -11.19 6.80 7.54
C ASP A 97 -9.88 6.06 7.24
N LEU A 98 -8.76 6.54 7.79
CA LEU A 98 -7.45 5.89 7.64
C LEU A 98 -7.46 4.47 8.22
N ARG A 99 -8.13 4.24 9.36
CA ARG A 99 -8.29 2.91 9.94
C ARG A 99 -9.06 2.00 9.01
N GLU A 100 -10.20 2.42 8.45
CA GLU A 100 -10.97 1.57 7.55
C GLU A 100 -10.20 1.26 6.25
N LYS A 101 -9.45 2.23 5.72
CA LYS A 101 -8.56 2.01 4.57
C LYS A 101 -7.44 1.04 4.89
N LEU A 102 -6.80 1.17 6.04
CA LEU A 102 -5.77 0.22 6.48
C LEU A 102 -6.36 -1.18 6.64
N LYS A 103 -7.53 -1.29 7.26
CA LYS A 103 -8.25 -2.56 7.43
C LYS A 103 -8.56 -3.22 6.10
N GLU A 104 -9.01 -2.45 5.10
CA GLU A 104 -9.25 -2.94 3.73
C GLU A 104 -7.97 -3.55 3.13
N TYR A 105 -6.82 -2.88 3.24
CA TYR A 105 -5.54 -3.42 2.76
C TYR A 105 -5.07 -4.66 3.52
N GLU A 106 -5.22 -4.67 4.85
CA GLU A 106 -4.88 -5.82 5.69
C GLU A 106 -5.75 -7.04 5.35
N ASP A 107 -7.06 -6.84 5.14
CA ASP A 107 -7.98 -7.88 4.72
C ASP A 107 -7.63 -8.42 3.32
N LEU A 108 -7.24 -7.56 2.37
CA LEU A 108 -6.77 -7.97 1.06
C LEU A 108 -5.45 -8.76 1.12
N GLU A 109 -4.51 -8.38 2.01
CA GLU A 109 -3.26 -9.10 2.23
C GLU A 109 -3.54 -10.50 2.83
N GLU A 110 -4.39 -10.60 3.85
CA GLU A 110 -4.79 -11.87 4.48
C GLU A 110 -5.56 -12.80 3.53
N GLN A 111 -6.40 -12.24 2.65
CA GLN A 111 -7.14 -13.00 1.63
C GLN A 111 -6.26 -13.41 0.42
N GLY A 112 -4.98 -13.03 0.39
CA GLY A 112 -4.09 -13.28 -0.74
C GLY A 112 -4.47 -12.53 -2.02
N ARG A 113 -5.20 -11.42 -1.89
CA ARG A 113 -5.68 -10.58 -3.01
C ARG A 113 -4.78 -9.38 -3.29
N LEU A 114 -3.75 -9.16 -2.47
CA LEU A 114 -2.76 -8.11 -2.67
C LEU A 114 -1.53 -8.66 -3.41
N VAL A 115 -1.27 -8.15 -4.61
CA VAL A 115 -0.06 -8.48 -5.40
C VAL A 115 0.89 -7.29 -5.36
N LYS A 116 2.11 -7.49 -4.83
CA LYS A 116 3.18 -6.49 -4.84
C LYS A 116 4.13 -6.80 -5.99
N LEU A 117 4.04 -6.00 -7.05
CA LEU A 117 4.88 -6.16 -8.24
C LEU A 117 6.28 -5.57 -7.97
N PRO A 118 7.36 -6.18 -8.49
CA PRO A 118 8.72 -5.69 -8.26
C PRO A 118 9.05 -4.43 -9.07
N CYS A 119 8.26 -4.13 -10.10
CA CYS A 119 8.42 -2.98 -11.00
C CYS A 119 7.05 -2.55 -11.55
N LYS A 120 7.02 -1.45 -12.29
CA LYS A 120 5.83 -0.92 -12.99
C LYS A 120 5.99 -1.00 -14.51
N ILE A 121 4.89 -0.79 -15.23
CA ILE A 121 4.89 -0.65 -16.68
C ILE A 121 5.81 0.52 -17.07
N GLY A 122 6.61 0.33 -18.11
CA GLY A 122 7.61 1.28 -18.61
C GLY A 122 8.99 1.17 -17.95
N ASP A 123 9.12 0.43 -16.85
CA ASP A 123 10.41 0.21 -16.20
C ASP A 123 11.34 -0.61 -17.09
N ASP A 124 12.63 -0.35 -16.94
CA ASP A 124 13.69 -1.12 -17.59
C ASP A 124 13.96 -2.41 -16.82
N VAL A 125 13.98 -3.53 -17.53
CA VAL A 125 14.30 -4.85 -17.00
C VAL A 125 15.42 -5.49 -17.80
N TYR A 126 16.20 -6.33 -17.13
CA TYR A 126 17.36 -6.98 -17.72
C TYR A 126 17.26 -8.47 -17.52
N PHE A 127 17.61 -9.26 -18.54
CA PHE A 127 17.59 -10.72 -18.42
C PHE A 127 18.81 -11.36 -19.06
N VAL A 128 19.09 -12.59 -18.63
CA VAL A 128 20.17 -13.45 -19.10
C VAL A 128 19.61 -14.82 -19.47
N PRO A 129 20.28 -15.58 -20.36
CA PRO A 129 19.89 -16.96 -20.61
C PRO A 129 19.90 -17.80 -19.33
N SER A 130 18.97 -18.75 -19.22
CA SER A 130 19.04 -19.79 -18.19
C SER A 130 20.33 -20.59 -18.32
N GLN A 131 20.76 -21.30 -17.27
CA GLN A 131 21.97 -22.13 -17.33
C GLN A 131 21.93 -23.17 -18.47
N VAL A 132 20.76 -23.74 -18.74
CA VAL A 132 20.57 -24.68 -19.85
C VAL A 132 20.74 -23.97 -21.19
N ASN A 133 20.08 -22.83 -21.39
CA ASN A 133 20.19 -22.06 -22.62
C ASN A 133 21.61 -21.54 -22.83
N TYR A 134 22.29 -21.16 -21.75
CA TYR A 134 23.69 -20.73 -21.80
C TYR A 134 24.61 -21.81 -22.38
N LYS A 135 24.45 -23.07 -21.92
CA LYS A 135 25.19 -24.23 -22.42
C LYS A 135 24.81 -24.57 -23.86
N LEU A 136 23.52 -24.54 -24.19
CA LEU A 136 23.03 -24.80 -25.55
C LEU A 136 23.56 -23.76 -26.54
N ASN A 137 23.62 -22.48 -26.15
CA ASN A 137 24.21 -21.42 -26.97
C ASN A 137 25.68 -21.71 -27.29
N ILE A 138 26.46 -22.22 -26.33
CA ILE A 138 27.86 -22.63 -26.58
C ILE A 138 27.91 -23.84 -27.53
N LEU A 139 27.14 -24.89 -27.24
CA LEU A 139 27.11 -26.12 -28.05
C LEU A 139 26.72 -25.85 -29.50
N ASN A 140 25.78 -24.94 -29.72
CA ASN A 140 25.29 -24.56 -31.04
C ASN A 140 26.13 -23.45 -31.71
N ARG A 141 27.30 -23.08 -31.14
CA ARG A 141 28.19 -22.04 -31.67
C ARG A 141 27.55 -20.65 -31.78
N HIS A 142 26.64 -20.36 -30.85
CA HIS A 142 25.91 -19.10 -30.70
C HIS A 142 26.21 -18.40 -29.36
N SER A 143 27.48 -18.42 -28.93
CA SER A 143 27.93 -17.83 -27.66
C SER A 143 27.67 -16.33 -27.54
N GLU A 144 27.49 -15.62 -28.66
CA GLU A 144 27.07 -14.22 -28.73
C GLU A 144 25.70 -13.95 -28.08
N ASN A 145 24.87 -14.99 -27.94
CA ASN A 145 23.59 -14.92 -27.23
C ASN A 145 23.75 -14.99 -25.70
N ASN A 146 24.93 -15.31 -25.19
CA ASN A 146 25.24 -15.29 -23.76
C ASN A 146 25.63 -13.89 -23.28
N LYS A 147 24.66 -12.98 -23.36
CA LYS A 147 24.78 -11.58 -22.97
C LYS A 147 23.61 -11.16 -22.09
N VAL A 148 23.73 -9.97 -21.50
CA VAL A 148 22.62 -9.30 -20.86
C VAL A 148 21.76 -8.67 -21.94
N TYR A 149 20.46 -8.91 -21.84
CA TYR A 149 19.44 -8.30 -22.67
C TYR A 149 18.71 -7.24 -21.84
N HIS A 150 18.26 -6.18 -22.51
CA HIS A 150 17.51 -5.07 -21.92
C HIS A 150 16.17 -4.97 -22.64
N GLN A 151 15.11 -4.78 -21.86
CA GLN A 151 13.74 -4.60 -22.34
C GLN A 151 13.00 -3.61 -21.44
N LYS A 152 11.87 -3.10 -21.92
CA LYS A 152 10.87 -2.37 -21.13
C LYS A 152 9.66 -3.23 -20.83
N VAL A 153 9.07 -3.03 -19.66
CA VAL A 153 7.82 -3.68 -19.26
C VAL A 153 6.65 -3.03 -20.00
N GLU A 154 5.91 -3.82 -20.77
CA GLU A 154 4.73 -3.37 -21.53
C GLU A 154 3.42 -3.78 -20.84
N ASN A 155 3.39 -4.96 -20.22
CA ASN A 155 2.17 -5.51 -19.62
C ASN A 155 2.45 -6.36 -18.38
N PHE A 156 1.42 -6.50 -17.54
CA PHE A 156 1.37 -7.43 -16.42
C PHE A 156 0.20 -8.38 -16.57
N VAL A 157 0.48 -9.68 -16.55
CA VAL A 157 -0.55 -10.72 -16.66
C VAL A 157 -0.62 -11.52 -15.36
N LEU A 158 -1.79 -11.52 -14.75
CA LEU A 158 -2.11 -12.36 -13.60
C LEU A 158 -2.72 -13.68 -14.10
N THR A 159 -2.23 -14.79 -13.56
CA THR A 159 -2.71 -16.14 -13.91
C THR A 159 -3.04 -16.93 -12.65
N ARG A 160 -3.69 -18.09 -12.81
CA ARG A 160 -3.89 -19.04 -11.70
C ARG A 160 -2.59 -19.57 -11.07
N ARG A 161 -1.43 -19.44 -11.75
CA ARG A 161 -0.15 -20.05 -11.36
C ARG A 161 0.91 -19.05 -10.91
N GLY A 162 0.56 -17.77 -10.78
CA GLY A 162 1.48 -16.66 -10.54
C GLY A 162 1.21 -15.52 -11.51
N TRP A 163 2.21 -14.67 -11.73
CA TRP A 163 2.14 -13.57 -12.67
C TRP A 163 3.37 -13.53 -13.58
N TYR A 164 3.25 -12.86 -14.71
CA TYR A 164 4.37 -12.61 -15.60
C TYR A 164 4.28 -11.23 -16.25
N LEU A 165 5.44 -10.72 -16.66
CA LEU A 165 5.58 -9.50 -17.43
C LEU A 165 5.56 -9.83 -18.90
N GLU A 166 4.93 -8.98 -19.71
CA GLU A 166 5.22 -8.92 -21.14
C GLU A 166 6.11 -7.71 -21.41
N CYS A 167 7.14 -7.92 -22.23
CA CYS A 167 8.16 -6.90 -22.52
C CYS A 167 8.16 -6.46 -23.99
N ASP A 168 8.73 -5.27 -24.23
CA ASP A 168 8.83 -4.67 -25.55
C ASP A 168 9.61 -5.54 -26.55
N GLN A 169 9.19 -5.50 -27.82
CA GLN A 169 9.79 -6.36 -28.83
C GLN A 169 11.15 -5.79 -29.30
N ASN A 170 12.25 -6.38 -28.84
CA ASN A 170 13.49 -6.32 -29.60
C ASN A 170 13.48 -7.42 -30.69
N VAL A 171 13.01 -7.04 -31.88
CA VAL A 171 12.54 -7.84 -33.04
C VAL A 171 13.53 -8.86 -33.63
N LYS A 172 14.69 -9.12 -33.03
CA LYS A 172 15.73 -9.98 -33.63
C LYS A 172 15.68 -11.45 -33.20
N TYR A 173 15.18 -11.77 -32.01
CA TYR A 173 15.09 -13.16 -31.51
C TYR A 173 13.86 -13.33 -30.62
N GLY A 174 12.84 -14.05 -31.10
CA GLY A 174 11.52 -14.22 -30.46
C GLY A 174 11.50 -15.09 -29.19
N THR A 175 12.39 -14.85 -28.23
CA THR A 175 12.47 -15.62 -26.96
C THR A 175 12.35 -14.75 -25.69
N GLY A 176 12.13 -13.44 -25.82
CA GLY A 176 12.16 -12.50 -24.69
C GLY A 176 10.82 -11.96 -24.21
N HIS A 177 9.67 -12.39 -24.75
CA HIS A 177 8.41 -11.69 -24.47
C HIS A 177 7.89 -11.84 -23.05
N ILE A 178 8.23 -12.91 -22.33
CA ILE A 178 7.57 -13.25 -21.07
C ILE A 178 8.61 -13.44 -19.97
N LEU A 179 8.53 -12.61 -18.92
CA LEU A 179 9.33 -12.75 -17.70
C LEU A 179 8.43 -13.18 -16.55
N THR A 180 8.54 -14.44 -16.11
CA THR A 180 7.66 -14.95 -15.05
C THR A 180 8.20 -14.61 -13.66
N ASP A 181 7.29 -14.41 -12.71
CA ASP A 181 7.58 -14.21 -11.28
C ASP A 181 8.62 -15.20 -10.72
N ARG A 182 8.51 -16.47 -11.09
CA ARG A 182 9.40 -17.55 -10.61
C ARG A 182 10.87 -17.37 -10.94
N PHE A 183 11.19 -16.61 -11.98
CA PHE A 183 12.57 -16.42 -12.42
C PHE A 183 13.11 -15.03 -12.06
N PHE A 184 12.35 -14.25 -11.28
CA PHE A 184 12.81 -12.97 -10.76
C PHE A 184 14.02 -13.20 -9.85
N ASN A 185 15.08 -12.42 -10.05
CA ASN A 185 16.40 -12.59 -9.43
C ASN A 185 17.14 -13.90 -9.79
N GLU A 186 16.62 -14.69 -10.73
CA GLU A 186 17.31 -15.88 -11.25
C GLU A 186 17.79 -15.69 -12.68
N THR A 187 16.89 -15.29 -13.58
CA THR A 187 17.18 -15.05 -15.00
C THR A 187 16.83 -13.65 -15.45
N TRP A 188 16.04 -12.90 -14.68
CA TRP A 188 15.74 -11.49 -14.94
C TRP A 188 15.76 -10.64 -13.67
N PHE A 189 16.06 -9.35 -13.86
CA PHE A 189 16.51 -8.42 -12.83
C PHE A 189 16.02 -7.00 -13.13
N LEU A 190 15.99 -6.15 -12.09
CA LEU A 190 15.62 -4.73 -12.22
C LEU A 190 16.82 -3.86 -12.61
N THR A 191 18.04 -4.33 -12.42
CA THR A 191 19.24 -3.57 -12.77
C THR A 191 20.17 -4.35 -13.70
N LYS A 192 20.87 -3.61 -14.55
CA LYS A 192 21.89 -4.18 -15.45
C LYS A 192 23.01 -4.87 -14.67
N SER A 193 23.45 -4.26 -13.57
CA SER A 193 24.54 -4.76 -12.74
C SER A 193 24.24 -6.12 -12.13
N GLU A 194 23.00 -6.34 -11.66
CA GLU A 194 22.56 -7.66 -11.15
C GLU A 194 22.58 -8.73 -12.26
N ALA A 195 22.09 -8.37 -13.46
CA ALA A 195 22.11 -9.26 -14.61
C ALA A 195 23.54 -9.60 -15.05
N GLU A 196 24.44 -8.61 -15.07
CA GLU A 196 25.87 -8.81 -15.41
C GLU A 196 26.57 -9.70 -14.38
N ALA A 197 26.29 -9.49 -13.08
CA ALA A 197 26.81 -10.35 -12.01
C ALA A 197 26.35 -11.80 -12.19
N LYS A 198 25.06 -12.01 -12.51
CA LYS A 198 24.53 -13.36 -12.78
C LYS A 198 25.18 -14.00 -13.99
N LEU A 199 25.38 -13.24 -15.07
CA LEU A 199 26.05 -13.74 -16.27
C LEU A 199 27.50 -14.15 -15.99
N LYS A 200 28.21 -13.39 -15.14
CA LYS A 200 29.57 -13.72 -14.70
C LYS A 200 29.61 -15.01 -13.88
N GLU A 201 28.64 -15.23 -13.00
CA GLU A 201 28.47 -16.49 -12.26
C GLU A 201 28.31 -17.69 -13.20
N LEU A 202 27.50 -17.54 -14.25
CA LEU A 202 27.29 -18.59 -15.26
C LEU A 202 28.56 -18.90 -16.08
N ARG A 203 29.41 -17.91 -16.33
CA ARG A 203 30.71 -18.10 -16.99
C ARG A 203 31.63 -18.97 -16.14
N GLY A 204 31.82 -18.61 -14.88
CA GLY A 204 32.72 -19.33 -13.97
C GLY A 204 32.28 -20.74 -13.58
N LYS A 205 31.01 -21.12 -13.83
CA LYS A 205 30.51 -22.50 -13.64
C LYS A 205 30.72 -23.42 -14.85
N ASN A 206 31.09 -22.87 -16.00
CA ASN A 206 31.24 -23.61 -17.25
C ASN A 206 32.67 -23.56 -17.82
N GLU A 207 33.61 -22.99 -17.05
CA GLU A 207 35.06 -23.16 -17.20
C GLU A 207 35.51 -24.37 -16.37
#